data_AF-A0A5B7J913-F1
#
_entry.id   AF-A0A5B7J913-F1
#
_cell.length_a   1.000
_cell.length_b   1.000
_cell.length_c   1.000
_cell.angle_alpha   90.00
_cell.angle_beta   90.00
_cell.angle_gamma   90.00
#
_symmetry.space_group_name_H-M   'P 1'
#
loop_
_entity.id
_entity.type
_entity.pdbx_description
1 polymer ?
#
loop_
_entity_poly.entity_id
_entity_poly.type
_entity_poly.pdbx_seq_one_letter_code
_entity_poly.pdbx_strand_id
1 'polypeptide(L)'
;MIYLFHFGEMEPTKRVQDLQVQEIMVELFTNFASTGNPTINGTLGFRWTPVQPEGPLHYLSITTTPTMQMVDKQHREFWTSMPTKINKVLYPERFLEDF
;
A
#
# COMPACT_ATOMS: atom_id res chain seq x y z
N MET A 1 0.65 2.08 -11.41
CA MET A 1 1.25 2.98 -12.42
C MET A 1 0.24 3.35 -13.50
N ILE A 2 -0.43 2.39 -14.14
CA ILE A 2 -1.45 2.64 -15.19
C ILE A 2 -2.62 3.54 -14.75
N TYR A 3 -2.98 3.56 -13.47
CA TYR A 3 -4.05 4.41 -12.93
C TYR A 3 -3.63 5.86 -12.55
N LEU A 4 -2.35 6.21 -12.70
CA LEU A 4 -1.85 7.56 -12.40
C LEU A 4 -1.29 8.28 -13.63
N PHE A 5 -0.75 7.52 -14.58
CA PHE A 5 -0.12 8.07 -15.77
C PHE A 5 -0.69 7.38 -17.01
N HIS A 6 -0.91 8.17 -18.05
CA HIS A 6 -1.31 7.66 -19.35
C HIS A 6 -0.08 7.08 -20.07
N PHE A 7 -0.16 5.83 -20.49
CA PHE A 7 0.92 5.12 -21.18
C PHE A 7 0.46 4.67 -22.58
N GLY A 8 0.24 5.63 -23.48
CA GLY A 8 -0.03 5.38 -24.90
C GLY A 8 -1.17 4.41 -25.14
N GLU A 9 -0.94 3.34 -25.93
CA GLU A 9 -1.97 2.34 -26.29
C GLU A 9 -2.49 1.50 -25.11
N MET A 10 -1.84 1.56 -23.94
CA MET A 10 -2.38 1.00 -22.70
C MET A 10 -3.40 2.00 -22.13
N GLU A 11 -4.62 1.92 -22.63
CA GLU A 11 -5.80 2.58 -22.05
C GLU A 11 -6.46 1.61 -21.04
N PRO A 12 -6.09 1.65 -19.74
CA PRO A 12 -6.83 0.90 -18.70
C PRO A 12 -8.29 1.37 -18.57
N THR A 13 -8.66 2.46 -19.24
CA THR A 13 -9.86 3.27 -19.15
C THR A 13 -11.09 2.76 -19.90
N LYS A 14 -11.06 1.57 -20.54
CA LYS A 14 -12.24 1.07 -21.27
C LYS A 14 -13.36 0.55 -20.37
N ARG A 15 -13.05 0.14 -19.14
CA ARG A 15 -14.03 -0.39 -18.19
C ARG A 15 -14.35 0.65 -17.12
N VAL A 16 -15.63 0.74 -16.77
CA VAL A 16 -16.12 1.70 -15.76
C VAL A 16 -15.42 1.50 -14.41
N GLN A 17 -15.15 0.25 -14.01
CA GLN A 17 -14.47 -0.06 -12.76
C GLN A 17 -13.02 0.46 -12.74
N ASP A 18 -12.32 0.37 -13.88
CA ASP A 18 -10.94 0.83 -13.99
C ASP A 18 -10.87 2.37 -13.95
N LEU A 19 -11.85 3.06 -14.57
CA LEU A 19 -12.01 4.51 -14.45
C LEU A 19 -12.25 4.94 -12.99
N GLN A 20 -13.11 4.22 -12.27
CA GLN A 20 -13.36 4.51 -10.86
C GLN A 20 -12.09 4.35 -10.00
N VAL A 21 -11.31 3.29 -10.22
CA VAL A 21 -10.04 3.09 -9.52
C VAL A 21 -9.02 4.17 -9.91
N GLN A 22 -9.01 4.61 -11.16
CA GLN A 22 -8.19 5.74 -11.63
C GLN A 22 -8.49 7.02 -10.85
N GLU A 23 -9.77 7.40 -10.74
CA GLU A 23 -10.20 8.58 -9.99
C GLU A 23 -9.77 8.51 -8.52
N ILE A 24 -10.01 7.35 -7.87
CA ILE A 24 -9.57 7.12 -6.48
C ILE A 24 -8.05 7.28 -6.34
N MET A 25 -7.28 6.68 -7.24
CA MET A 25 -5.81 6.75 -7.19
C MET A 25 -5.29 8.17 -7.37
N VAL A 26 -5.82 8.92 -8.33
CA VAL A 26 -5.44 10.31 -8.57
C VAL A 26 -5.76 11.17 -7.36
N GLU A 27 -6.96 11.06 -6.79
CA GLU A 27 -7.36 11.84 -5.62
C GLU A 27 -6.54 11.51 -4.37
N LEU A 28 -6.28 10.22 -4.10
CA LEU A 28 -5.42 9.81 -2.97
C LEU A 28 -4.02 10.42 -3.08
N PHE A 29 -3.41 10.34 -4.27
CA PHE A 29 -2.05 10.85 -4.49
C PHE A 29 -1.99 12.38 -4.44
N THR A 30 -2.93 13.09 -5.05
CA THR A 30 -2.95 14.56 -5.04
C THR A 30 -3.22 15.11 -3.65
N ASN A 31 -4.14 14.52 -2.89
CA ASN A 31 -4.41 14.89 -1.50
C ASN A 31 -3.17 14.68 -0.63
N PHE A 32 -2.49 13.54 -0.78
CA PHE A 32 -1.25 13.27 -0.03
C PHE A 32 -0.15 14.26 -0.40
N ALA A 33 0.08 14.50 -1.71
CA ALA A 33 1.10 15.45 -2.15
C ALA A 33 0.82 16.88 -1.65
N SER A 34 -0.44 17.27 -1.56
CA SER A 34 -0.85 18.63 -1.16
C SER A 34 -0.88 18.82 0.37
N THR A 35 -1.20 17.78 1.14
CA THR A 35 -1.54 17.93 2.57
C THR A 35 -0.85 16.95 3.51
N GLY A 36 -0.18 15.93 2.98
CA GLY A 36 0.35 14.80 3.75
C GLY A 36 -0.71 13.79 4.21
N ASN A 37 -2.00 14.01 3.92
CA ASN A 37 -3.09 13.08 4.24
C ASN A 37 -3.85 12.68 2.97
N PRO A 38 -3.85 11.39 2.57
CA PRO A 38 -4.47 10.96 1.32
C PRO A 38 -6.01 10.97 1.34
N THR A 39 -6.64 10.90 2.51
CA THR A 39 -8.11 10.88 2.66
C THR A 39 -8.57 12.07 3.51
N ILE A 40 -8.30 13.29 3.04
CA ILE A 40 -8.68 14.51 3.76
C ILE A 40 -10.20 14.66 3.79
N ASN A 41 -10.75 15.03 4.94
CA ASN A 41 -12.17 15.41 5.12
C ASN A 41 -13.23 14.40 4.63
N GLY A 42 -12.87 13.13 4.42
CA GLY A 42 -13.81 12.10 3.98
C GLY A 42 -14.31 12.25 2.54
N THR A 43 -13.62 13.00 1.69
CA THR A 43 -14.02 13.22 0.28
C THR A 43 -14.22 11.91 -0.49
N LEU A 44 -13.41 10.91 -0.17
CA LEU A 44 -13.45 9.57 -0.78
C LEU A 44 -14.43 8.60 -0.08
N GLY A 45 -15.12 9.01 0.98
CA GLY A 45 -16.06 8.15 1.73
C GLY A 45 -15.40 7.07 2.60
N PHE A 46 -14.08 7.02 2.67
CA PHE A 46 -13.31 6.16 3.57
C PHE A 46 -12.09 6.90 4.13
N ARG A 47 -11.43 6.29 5.13
CA ARG A 47 -10.22 6.81 5.75
C ARG A 47 -9.06 5.83 5.61
N TRP A 48 -7.95 6.30 5.04
CA TRP A 48 -6.69 5.56 5.08
C TRP A 48 -5.93 5.94 6.35
N THR A 49 -5.87 5.01 7.31
CA THR A 49 -5.18 5.24 8.58
C THR A 49 -3.66 5.04 8.44
N PRO A 50 -2.84 5.92 9.02
CA PRO A 50 -1.39 5.71 9.09
C PRO A 50 -1.01 4.41 9.78
N VAL A 51 0.14 3.85 9.40
CA VAL A 51 0.74 2.71 10.11
C VAL A 51 1.10 3.13 11.52
N GLN A 52 0.75 2.29 12.48
CA GLN A 52 1.15 2.45 13.88
C GLN A 52 2.44 1.66 14.14
N PRO A 53 3.38 2.18 14.95
CA PRO A 53 4.58 1.45 15.34
C PRO A 53 4.24 0.16 16.10
N GLU A 54 3.20 0.25 16.91
CA GLU A 54 2.68 -0.81 17.76
C GLU A 54 1.48 -1.47 17.05
N GLY A 55 1.46 -2.80 16.99
CA GLY A 55 0.28 -3.56 16.54
C GLY A 55 0.32 -4.08 15.10
N PRO A 56 -0.82 -4.61 14.61
CA PRO A 56 -0.89 -5.20 13.29
C PRO A 56 -0.66 -4.18 12.17
N LEU A 57 0.10 -4.59 11.15
CA LEU A 57 0.31 -3.76 9.97
C LEU A 57 -0.96 -3.78 9.11
N HIS A 58 -1.53 -2.60 8.91
CA HIS A 58 -2.69 -2.39 8.04
C HIS A 58 -2.29 -1.73 6.72
N TYR A 59 -3.08 -1.98 5.68
CA TYR A 59 -2.96 -1.32 4.39
C TYR A 59 -4.35 -1.01 3.84
N LEU A 60 -4.41 -0.05 2.92
CA LEU A 60 -5.63 0.21 2.16
C LEU A 60 -5.64 -0.71 0.93
N SER A 61 -6.62 -1.61 0.86
CA SER A 61 -6.90 -2.40 -0.33
C SER A 61 -7.67 -1.54 -1.31
N ILE A 62 -7.02 -1.16 -2.42
CA ILE A 62 -7.59 -0.29 -3.44
C ILE A 62 -8.30 -1.16 -4.48
N THR A 63 -9.63 -1.07 -4.45
CA THR A 63 -10.54 -1.66 -5.43
C THR A 63 -11.60 -0.59 -5.77
N THR A 64 -12.67 -0.94 -6.48
CA THR A 64 -13.83 -0.02 -6.63
C THR A 64 -14.46 0.35 -5.29
N THR A 65 -14.23 -0.44 -4.24
CA THR A 65 -14.68 -0.16 -2.87
C THR A 65 -13.50 -0.28 -1.91
N PRO A 66 -12.71 0.79 -1.71
CA PRO A 66 -11.50 0.70 -0.89
C PRO A 66 -11.80 0.35 0.56
N THR A 67 -10.98 -0.55 1.13
CA THR A 67 -11.16 -1.02 2.52
C THR A 67 -9.82 -1.18 3.22
N MET A 68 -9.79 -0.87 4.52
CA MET A 68 -8.63 -1.17 5.36
C MET A 68 -8.55 -2.68 5.63
N GLN A 69 -7.39 -3.26 5.35
CA GLN A 69 -7.12 -4.68 5.56
C GLN A 69 -5.84 -4.87 6.40
N MET A 70 -5.66 -6.07 6.94
CA MET A 70 -4.46 -6.46 7.68
C MET A 70 -3.50 -7.25 6.79
N VAL A 71 -2.21 -7.00 6.94
CA VAL A 71 -1.16 -7.80 6.30
C VAL A 71 -1.15 -9.21 6.92
N ASP A 72 -0.94 -10.22 6.07
CA ASP A 72 -0.68 -11.59 6.54
C ASP A 72 0.67 -11.64 7.26
N LYS A 73 0.61 -11.72 8.59
CA LYS A 73 1.78 -11.74 9.46
C LYS A 73 2.65 -12.97 9.21
N GLN A 74 2.06 -14.14 8.96
CA GLN A 74 2.80 -15.40 8.82
C GLN A 74 3.63 -15.40 7.54
N HIS A 75 3.04 -14.95 6.43
CA HIS A 75 3.78 -14.79 5.17
C HIS A 75 4.95 -13.82 5.32
N ARG A 76 4.72 -12.67 5.97
CA ARG A 76 5.79 -11.70 6.21
C ARG A 76 6.88 -12.26 7.11
N GLU A 77 6.52 -12.94 8.19
CA GLU A 77 7.47 -13.58 9.11
C GLU A 77 8.33 -14.62 8.41
N PHE A 78 7.73 -15.46 7.58
CA PHE A 78 8.44 -16.46 6.78
C PHE A 78 9.50 -15.83 5.86
N TRP A 79 9.13 -14.82 5.07
CA TRP A 79 10.09 -14.19 4.16
C TRP A 79 11.19 -13.40 4.89
N THR A 80 10.88 -12.83 6.07
CA THR A 80 11.84 -12.06 6.86
C THR A 80 12.73 -12.94 7.75
N SER A 81 12.39 -14.20 7.99
CA SER A 81 13.23 -15.15 8.73
C SER A 81 14.26 -15.86 7.85
N MET A 82 14.13 -15.81 6.52
CA MET A 82 15.09 -16.44 5.62
C MET A 82 16.49 -15.82 5.77
N PRO A 83 17.57 -16.62 5.79
CA PRO A 83 18.95 -16.14 5.99
C PRO A 83 19.56 -15.56 4.70
N THR A 84 18.83 -14.68 4.02
CA THR A 84 19.34 -13.96 2.85
C THR A 84 20.30 -12.86 3.29
N LYS A 85 21.24 -12.48 2.41
CA LYS A 85 22.16 -11.36 2.70
C LYS A 85 21.42 -10.07 3.07
N ILE A 86 20.30 -9.81 2.39
CA ILE A 86 19.47 -8.62 2.64
C ILE A 86 18.80 -8.70 4.01
N ASN A 87 18.21 -9.83 4.38
CA ASN A 87 17.57 -9.97 5.69
C ASN A 87 18.57 -9.88 6.84
N LYS A 88 19.80 -10.36 6.67
CA LYS A 88 20.87 -10.18 7.67
C LYS A 88 21.25 -8.71 7.87
N VAL A 89 21.08 -7.86 6.85
CA VAL A 89 21.29 -6.40 6.96
C VAL A 89 20.07 -5.70 7.55
N LEU A 90 18.86 -6.09 7.15
CA LEU A 90 17.61 -5.44 7.56
C LEU A 90 17.12 -5.86 8.95
N TYR A 91 17.40 -7.10 9.37
CA TYR A 91 16.94 -7.71 10.62
C TYR A 91 18.11 -8.41 11.34
N PRO A 92 19.22 -7.71 11.62
CA PRO A 92 20.43 -8.32 12.16
C PRO A 92 20.17 -9.09 13.46
N GLU A 93 19.26 -8.59 14.32
CA GLU A 93 18.87 -9.20 15.59
C GLU A 93 18.35 -10.64 15.48
N ARG A 94 17.86 -11.04 14.30
CA ARG A 94 17.29 -12.37 14.06
C ARG A 94 18.34 -13.43 13.71
N PHE A 95 19.59 -13.04 13.47
CA PHE A 95 20.65 -13.92 12.97
C PHE A 95 21.92 -13.87 13.84
N LEU A 96 21.82 -13.29 15.05
CA LEU A 96 22.98 -13.08 15.94
C LEU A 96 23.53 -14.40 16.55
N GLU A 97 22.81 -15.52 16.45
CA GLU A 97 23.22 -16.82 16.98
C GLU A 97 24.04 -17.67 15.97
N ASP A 98 24.30 -17.17 14.76
CA ASP A 98 25.01 -17.90 13.69
C ASP A 98 26.57 -17.89 13.79
N PHE A 99 27.17 -17.48 14.91
CA PHE A 99 28.64 -17.35 15.07
C PHE A 99 29.21 -18.04 16.31
#